data_AF-A0AAE9L6Y6-F1
#
_entry.id   AF-A0AAE9L6Y6-F1
#
_cell.length_a   1.000
_cell.length_b   1.000
_cell.length_c   1.000
_cell.angle_alpha   90.00
_cell.angle_beta   90.00
_cell.angle_gamma   90.00
#
_symmetry.space_group_name_H-M   'P 1'
#
loop_
_entity.id
_entity.type
_entity.pdbx_description
1 polymer ?
#
loop_
_entity_poly.entity_id
_entity_poly.type
_entity_poly.pdbx_seq_one_letter_code
_entity_poly.pdbx_strand_id
1 'polypeptide(L)'
;MTPEQLLDVLRQYYDLWKPSGLTLIFQWISVLSPIFMLISIIVVYGNVNRTIKKTKENDIEKFKRELGWKSAEEIIEAITKVKESYHDLLAIKEIWRMFSESKVDLNSILEHLRKCEGQFETTAMIAIQYKKREIVLKEFDPQVQFVYEKGSFMATDLSELIGYLTDKAGYTDEQISTIVDRIDKNGKEMTLHLNKLLRDVQNKFLSEYYGEELI
;
A
#
# COMPACT_ATOMS: atom_id res chain seq x y z
N MET A 1 8.50 -59.53 -81.97
CA MET A 1 7.60 -58.91 -80.97
C MET A 1 6.77 -57.88 -81.71
N THR A 2 5.45 -58.00 -81.69
CA THR A 2 4.58 -57.04 -82.39
C THR A 2 4.48 -55.74 -81.58
N PRO A 3 4.19 -54.59 -82.22
CA PRO A 3 4.00 -53.32 -81.52
C PRO A 3 2.96 -53.40 -80.38
N GLU A 4 1.94 -54.23 -80.57
CA GLU A 4 0.88 -54.49 -79.58
C GLU A 4 1.40 -55.20 -78.33
N GLN A 5 2.29 -56.19 -78.51
CA GLN A 5 2.95 -56.88 -77.40
C GLN A 5 3.88 -55.95 -76.61
N LEU A 6 4.51 -54.98 -77.28
CA LEU A 6 5.37 -53.98 -76.63
C LEU A 6 4.53 -53.01 -75.78
N LEU A 7 3.36 -52.60 -76.30
CA LEU A 7 2.41 -51.76 -75.59
C LEU A 7 1.83 -52.44 -74.35
N ASP A 8 1.49 -53.73 -74.45
CA ASP A 8 0.98 -54.50 -73.31
C ASP A 8 2.04 -54.68 -72.21
N VAL A 9 3.30 -54.93 -72.60
CA VAL A 9 4.41 -55.02 -71.63
C VAL A 9 4.65 -53.66 -70.95
N LEU A 10 4.60 -52.55 -71.70
CA LEU A 10 4.73 -51.21 -71.13
C LEU A 10 3.56 -50.87 -70.20
N ARG A 11 2.33 -51.30 -70.52
CA ARG A 11 1.16 -51.13 -69.66
C ARG A 11 1.27 -51.91 -68.36
N GLN A 12 1.65 -53.19 -68.44
CA GLN A 12 1.87 -54.02 -67.26
C GLN A 12 3.01 -53.49 -66.39
N TYR A 13 4.08 -52.99 -67.00
CA TYR A 13 5.19 -52.36 -66.28
C TYR A 13 4.76 -51.05 -65.59
N TYR A 14 3.92 -50.25 -66.25
CA TYR A 14 3.36 -49.02 -65.69
C TYR A 14 2.38 -49.28 -64.54
N ASP A 15 1.54 -50.31 -64.65
CA ASP A 15 0.60 -50.70 -63.58
C ASP A 15 1.31 -51.33 -62.38
N LEU A 16 2.45 -52.00 -62.58
CA LEU A 16 3.34 -52.45 -61.50
C LEU A 16 4.04 -51.30 -60.77
N TRP A 17 4.15 -50.13 -61.41
CA TRP A 17 4.80 -48.94 -60.86
C TRP A 17 3.84 -47.93 -60.21
N LYS A 18 2.53 -48.15 -60.29
CA LYS A 18 1.54 -47.29 -59.62
C LYS A 18 1.56 -47.56 -58.11
N PRO A 19 1.96 -46.59 -57.27
CA PRO A 19 1.88 -46.78 -55.83
C PRO A 19 0.41 -47.00 -55.45
N SER A 20 0.15 -48.03 -54.65
CA SER A 20 -1.19 -48.28 -54.08
C SER A 20 -1.69 -47.05 -53.32
N GLY A 21 -3.01 -46.87 -53.23
CA GLY A 21 -3.61 -45.75 -52.49
C GLY A 21 -3.10 -45.63 -51.05
N LEU A 22 -2.80 -46.76 -50.39
CA LEU A 22 -2.19 -46.81 -49.06
C LEU A 22 -0.77 -46.26 -49.03
N THR A 23 0.08 -46.61 -49.99
CA THR A 23 1.46 -46.06 -50.09
C THR A 23 1.48 -44.56 -50.32
N LEU A 24 0.55 -44.02 -51.12
CA LEU A 24 0.37 -42.58 -51.28
C LEU A 24 -0.04 -41.93 -49.96
N ILE A 25 -0.99 -42.49 -49.22
CA ILE A 25 -1.41 -41.98 -47.90
C ILE A 25 -0.25 -41.99 -46.90
N PHE A 26 0.54 -43.06 -46.82
CA PHE A 26 1.72 -43.11 -45.93
C PHE A 26 2.81 -42.12 -46.33
N GLN A 27 3.02 -41.90 -47.63
CA GLN A 27 3.95 -40.86 -48.11
C GLN A 27 3.45 -39.46 -47.73
N TRP A 28 2.15 -39.18 -47.88
CA TRP A 28 1.56 -37.91 -47.44
C TRP A 28 1.67 -37.70 -45.93
N ILE A 29 1.40 -38.73 -45.12
CA ILE A 29 1.56 -38.66 -43.65
C ILE A 29 3.03 -38.41 -43.28
N SER A 30 3.98 -39.05 -43.97
CA SER A 30 5.41 -38.88 -43.73
C SER A 30 5.90 -37.47 -44.11
N VAL A 31 5.34 -36.89 -45.18
CA VAL A 31 5.64 -35.52 -45.63
C VAL A 31 4.97 -34.45 -44.73
N LEU A 32 3.77 -34.71 -44.24
CA LEU A 32 3.01 -33.77 -43.40
C LEU A 32 3.34 -33.87 -41.90
N SER A 33 3.85 -35.00 -41.43
CA SER A 33 4.21 -35.23 -40.02
C SER A 33 5.17 -34.16 -39.45
N PRO A 34 6.27 -33.77 -40.14
CA PRO A 34 7.14 -32.69 -39.68
C PRO A 34 6.42 -31.34 -39.56
N ILE A 35 5.45 -31.07 -40.44
CA ILE A 35 4.66 -29.83 -40.44
C ILE A 35 3.72 -29.81 -39.25
N PHE A 36 3.01 -30.92 -38.97
CA PHE A 36 2.17 -31.05 -37.78
C PHE A 36 2.98 -30.92 -36.48
N MET A 37 4.20 -31.47 -36.46
CA MET A 37 5.12 -31.33 -35.32
C MET A 37 5.58 -29.88 -35.13
N LEU A 38 5.91 -29.15 -36.22
CA LEU A 38 6.24 -27.72 -36.15
C LEU A 38 5.05 -26.88 -35.65
N ILE A 39 3.84 -27.14 -36.16
CA ILE A 39 2.62 -26.48 -35.70
C ILE A 39 2.40 -26.74 -34.21
N SER A 40 2.58 -27.98 -33.74
CA SER A 40 2.41 -28.30 -32.33
C SER A 40 3.45 -27.59 -31.45
N ILE A 41 4.71 -27.52 -31.88
CA ILE A 41 5.77 -26.77 -31.17
C ILE A 41 5.41 -25.28 -31.09
N ILE A 42 4.93 -24.68 -32.18
CA ILE A 42 4.51 -23.27 -32.20
C ILE A 42 3.34 -23.02 -31.24
N VAL A 43 2.34 -23.90 -31.23
CA VAL A 43 1.17 -23.81 -30.32
C VAL A 43 1.62 -23.96 -28.86
N VAL A 44 2.48 -24.93 -28.56
CA VAL A 44 3.03 -25.14 -27.22
C VAL A 44 3.85 -23.93 -26.79
N TYR A 45 4.73 -23.40 -27.65
CA TYR A 45 5.55 -22.23 -27.35
C TYR A 45 4.70 -20.99 -27.10
N GLY A 46 3.67 -20.75 -27.92
CA GLY A 46 2.71 -19.66 -27.73
C GLY A 46 1.92 -19.78 -26.43
N ASN A 47 1.48 -20.99 -26.07
CA ASN A 47 0.79 -21.25 -24.82
C ASN A 47 1.70 -21.10 -23.60
N VAL A 48 2.93 -21.64 -23.65
CA VAL A 48 3.93 -21.47 -22.58
C VAL A 48 4.24 -19.99 -22.37
N ASN A 49 4.44 -19.22 -23.44
CA ASN A 49 4.74 -17.79 -23.32
C ASN A 49 3.55 -17.00 -22.76
N ARG A 50 2.31 -17.35 -23.15
CA ARG A 50 1.08 -16.79 -22.54
C ARG A 50 0.96 -17.13 -21.07
N THR A 51 1.25 -18.38 -20.68
CA THR A 51 1.21 -18.82 -19.29
C THR A 51 2.27 -18.10 -18.47
N ILE A 52 3.53 -18.04 -18.93
CA ILE A 52 4.61 -17.31 -18.25
C ILE A 52 4.24 -15.84 -18.07
N LYS A 53 3.65 -15.20 -19.10
CA LYS A 53 3.20 -13.81 -19.00
C LYS A 53 2.10 -13.65 -17.95
N LYS A 54 1.07 -14.50 -17.96
CA LYS A 54 0.01 -14.49 -16.96
C LYS A 54 0.51 -14.78 -15.54
N THR A 55 1.45 -15.71 -15.39
CA THR A 55 2.07 -16.01 -14.10
C THR A 55 2.84 -14.80 -13.58
N LYS A 56 3.63 -14.13 -14.42
CA LYS A 56 4.33 -12.90 -14.05
C LYS A 56 3.36 -11.76 -13.69
N GLU A 57 2.28 -11.60 -14.44
CA GLU A 57 1.23 -10.62 -14.13
C GLU A 57 0.59 -10.92 -12.76
N ASN A 58 0.23 -12.17 -12.49
CA ASN A 58 -0.29 -12.60 -11.19
C ASN A 58 0.73 -12.41 -10.04
N ASP A 59 2.01 -12.69 -10.29
CA ASP A 59 3.08 -12.48 -9.30
C ASP A 59 3.28 -10.99 -8.99
N ILE A 60 3.21 -10.13 -10.01
CA ILE A 60 3.25 -8.67 -9.84
C ILE A 60 2.03 -8.19 -9.05
N GLU A 61 0.84 -8.68 -9.35
CA GLU A 61 -0.38 -8.33 -8.60
C GLU A 61 -0.32 -8.82 -7.15
N LYS A 62 0.17 -10.04 -6.91
CA LYS A 62 0.42 -10.55 -5.57
C LYS A 62 1.42 -9.67 -4.82
N PHE A 63 2.54 -9.33 -5.44
CA PHE A 63 3.56 -8.46 -4.85
C PHE A 63 3.01 -7.06 -4.53
N LYS A 64 2.21 -6.47 -5.42
CA LYS A 64 1.54 -5.18 -5.17
C LYS A 64 0.59 -5.26 -3.97
N ARG A 65 -0.18 -6.35 -3.84
CA ARG A 65 -1.07 -6.57 -2.68
C ARG A 65 -0.29 -6.71 -1.38
N GLU A 66 0.75 -7.55 -1.36
CA GLU A 66 1.61 -7.74 -0.18
C GLU A 66 2.30 -6.43 0.24
N LEU A 67 2.78 -5.64 -0.73
CA LEU A 67 3.35 -4.32 -0.47
C LEU A 67 2.29 -3.35 0.08
N GLY A 68 1.07 -3.39 -0.46
CA GLY A 68 -0.08 -2.63 0.03
C GLY A 68 -0.37 -2.91 1.50
N TRP A 69 -0.48 -4.18 1.88
CA TRP A 69 -0.75 -4.60 3.25
C TRP A 69 0.35 -4.20 4.22
N LYS A 70 1.61 -4.45 3.86
CA LYS A 70 2.74 -4.03 4.71
C LYS A 70 2.76 -2.52 4.92
N SER A 71 2.42 -1.75 3.88
CA SER A 71 2.33 -0.29 3.97
C SER A 71 1.17 0.14 4.88
N ALA A 72 0.03 -0.55 4.80
CA ALA A 72 -1.14 -0.30 5.64
C ALA A 72 -0.84 -0.59 7.11
N GLU A 73 -0.23 -1.73 7.44
CA GLU A 73 0.17 -2.07 8.81
C GLU A 73 1.12 -1.03 9.39
N GLU A 74 2.20 -0.70 8.67
CA GLU A 74 3.22 0.26 9.10
C GLU A 74 2.62 1.66 9.37
N ILE A 75 1.71 2.13 8.51
CA ILE A 75 1.10 3.46 8.68
C ILE A 75 0.00 3.45 9.74
N ILE A 76 -0.80 2.38 9.85
CA ILE A 76 -1.84 2.23 10.91
C ILE A 76 -1.18 2.22 12.29
N GLU A 77 -0.07 1.50 12.45
CA GLU A 77 0.70 1.48 13.70
C GLU A 77 1.19 2.89 14.05
N ALA A 78 1.74 3.62 13.07
CA ALA A 78 2.19 4.99 13.28
C ALA A 78 1.03 5.93 13.65
N ILE A 79 -0.11 5.84 12.97
CA ILE A 79 -1.32 6.62 13.29
C ILE A 79 -1.80 6.33 14.70
N THR A 80 -1.79 5.07 15.12
CA THR A 80 -2.23 4.65 16.46
C THR A 80 -1.33 5.24 17.54
N LYS A 81 -0.01 5.16 17.39
CA LYS A 81 0.97 5.75 18.32
C LYS A 81 0.79 7.25 18.46
N VAL A 82 0.57 7.96 17.35
CA VAL A 82 0.31 9.41 17.39
C VAL A 82 -1.02 9.72 18.07
N LYS A 83 -2.07 8.93 17.82
CA LYS A 83 -3.35 9.12 18.50
C LYS A 83 -3.23 8.97 20.03
N GLU A 84 -2.51 7.95 20.48
CA GLU A 84 -2.24 7.73 21.90
C GLU A 84 -1.56 8.95 22.52
N SER A 85 -0.53 9.48 21.86
CA SER A 85 0.20 10.64 22.38
C SER A 85 -0.64 11.94 22.37
N TYR A 86 -1.58 12.09 21.44
CA TYR A 86 -2.54 13.21 21.44
C TYR A 86 -3.59 13.10 22.55
N HIS A 87 -3.82 11.91 23.12
CA HIS A 87 -4.71 11.76 24.27
C HIS A 87 -4.19 12.52 25.50
N ASP A 88 -2.89 12.45 25.74
CA ASP A 88 -2.24 13.17 26.85
C ASP A 88 -2.31 14.68 26.68
N LEU A 89 -2.25 15.19 25.44
CA LEU A 89 -2.40 16.61 25.14
C LEU A 89 -3.80 17.14 25.45
N LEU A 90 -4.84 16.34 25.19
CA LEU A 90 -6.22 16.74 25.46
C LEU A 90 -6.47 16.93 26.96
N ALA A 91 -5.67 16.31 27.82
CA ALA A 91 -5.78 16.46 29.27
C ALA A 91 -5.18 17.79 29.79
N ILE A 92 -4.33 18.49 29.02
CA ILE A 92 -3.63 19.71 29.46
C ILE A 92 -4.60 20.78 29.94
N LYS A 93 -5.72 20.98 29.22
CA LYS A 93 -6.72 21.98 29.58
C LYS A 93 -7.39 21.70 30.92
N GLU A 94 -7.67 20.44 31.19
CA GLU A 94 -8.31 20.03 32.44
C GLU A 94 -7.34 20.13 33.62
N ILE A 95 -6.06 19.78 33.40
CA ILE A 95 -5.01 19.91 34.42
C ILE A 95 -4.72 21.39 34.72
N TRP A 96 -4.68 22.24 33.68
CA TRP A 96 -4.58 23.69 33.85
C TRP A 96 -5.74 24.24 34.69
N ARG A 97 -6.98 23.84 34.38
CA ARG A 97 -8.17 24.21 35.17
C ARG A 97 -8.03 23.80 36.64
N MET A 98 -7.60 22.55 36.90
CA MET A 98 -7.39 22.07 38.26
C MET A 98 -6.33 22.89 39.02
N PHE A 99 -5.28 23.34 38.33
CA PHE A 99 -4.25 24.18 38.93
C PHE A 99 -4.76 25.59 39.23
N SER A 100 -5.49 26.21 38.31
CA SER A 100 -6.12 27.52 38.55
C SER A 100 -7.11 27.47 39.72
N GLU A 101 -7.74 26.32 39.95
CA GLU A 101 -8.60 26.04 41.11
C GLU A 101 -7.81 25.63 42.39
N SER A 102 -6.48 25.67 42.37
CA SER A 102 -5.58 25.27 43.47
C SER A 102 -5.74 23.82 43.93
N LYS A 103 -6.20 22.92 43.05
CA LYS A 103 -6.38 21.48 43.33
C LYS A 103 -5.14 20.65 43.05
N VAL A 104 -4.24 21.13 42.20
CA VAL A 104 -2.94 20.52 41.87
C VAL A 104 -1.84 21.57 41.97
N ASP A 105 -0.61 21.14 42.18
CA ASP A 105 0.54 22.02 42.27
C ASP A 105 1.23 22.24 40.90
N LEU A 106 2.13 23.22 40.85
CA LEU A 106 2.87 23.56 39.63
C LEU A 106 3.71 22.37 39.13
N ASN A 107 4.28 21.58 40.07
CA ASN A 107 5.07 20.40 39.73
C ASN A 107 4.23 19.35 38.98
N SER A 108 2.97 19.16 39.37
CA SER A 108 2.06 18.22 38.72
C SER A 108 1.76 18.60 37.27
N ILE A 109 1.54 19.90 36.98
CA ILE A 109 1.41 20.36 35.59
C ILE A 109 2.71 20.12 34.83
N LEU A 110 3.85 20.54 35.40
CA LEU A 110 5.13 20.42 34.71
C LEU A 110 5.48 18.96 34.41
N GLU A 111 5.15 18.03 35.31
CA GLU A 111 5.30 16.60 35.07
C GLU A 111 4.42 16.12 33.92
N HIS A 112 3.16 16.55 33.86
CA HIS A 112 2.27 16.22 32.74
C HIS A 112 2.75 16.80 31.41
N LEU A 113 3.20 18.05 31.41
CA LEU A 113 3.74 18.69 30.20
C LEU A 113 5.02 18.01 29.72
N ARG A 114 5.87 17.52 30.62
CA ARG A 114 7.05 16.69 30.27
C ARG A 114 6.67 15.35 29.64
N LYS A 115 5.54 14.74 30.03
CA LYS A 115 5.02 13.54 29.34
C LYS A 115 4.58 13.84 27.91
N CYS A 116 4.17 15.08 27.67
CA CYS A 116 3.78 15.59 26.36
C CYS A 116 4.98 16.06 25.51
N GLU A 117 6.18 16.15 26.09
CA GLU A 117 7.42 16.36 25.31
C GLU A 117 7.69 15.13 24.44
N GLY A 118 8.26 15.32 23.25
CA GLY A 118 8.44 14.22 22.29
C GLY A 118 7.27 14.04 21.31
N GLN A 119 6.23 14.88 21.42
CA GLN A 119 5.06 14.81 20.54
C GLN A 119 5.44 15.00 19.07
N PHE A 120 6.39 15.90 18.80
CA PHE A 120 6.85 16.18 17.44
C PHE A 120 7.49 14.94 16.82
N GLU A 121 8.39 14.28 17.54
CA GLU A 121 9.06 13.05 17.14
C GLU A 121 8.05 11.93 16.87
N THR A 122 7.02 11.84 17.74
CA THR A 122 5.92 10.89 17.57
C THR A 122 5.13 11.20 16.30
N THR A 123 4.74 12.46 16.07
CA THR A 123 4.06 12.87 14.82
C THR A 123 4.91 12.65 13.56
N ALA A 124 6.22 12.83 13.66
CA ALA A 124 7.15 12.61 12.54
C ALA A 124 7.20 11.14 12.10
N MET A 125 6.82 10.19 12.96
CA MET A 125 6.74 8.78 12.58
C MET A 125 5.79 8.54 11.40
N ILE A 126 4.66 9.24 11.34
CA ILE A 126 3.71 9.13 10.23
C ILE A 126 4.37 9.59 8.93
N ALA A 127 5.08 10.73 8.95
CA ALA A 127 5.80 11.24 7.79
C ALA A 127 6.93 10.29 7.34
N ILE A 128 7.63 9.66 8.29
CA ILE A 128 8.69 8.67 8.00
C ILE A 128 8.10 7.43 7.32
N GLN A 129 7.04 6.84 7.88
CA GLN A 129 6.43 5.65 7.27
C GLN A 129 5.78 5.98 5.92
N TYR A 130 5.14 7.15 5.81
CA TYR A 130 4.64 7.66 4.54
C TYR A 130 5.75 7.71 3.48
N LYS A 131 6.89 8.33 3.79
CA LYS A 131 8.01 8.46 2.85
C LYS A 131 8.59 7.13 2.40
N LYS A 132 8.63 6.11 3.28
CA LYS A 132 9.06 4.75 2.90
C LYS A 132 8.14 4.09 1.88
N ARG A 133 6.86 4.48 1.84
CA ARG A 133 5.79 3.84 1.07
C ARG A 133 5.03 4.84 0.19
N GLU A 134 5.65 5.94 -0.18
CA GLU A 134 5.03 7.09 -0.84
C GLU A 134 4.24 6.70 -2.09
N ILE A 135 4.79 5.81 -2.93
CA ILE A 135 4.14 5.34 -4.16
C ILE A 135 2.78 4.68 -3.87
N VAL A 136 2.68 3.94 -2.76
CA VAL A 136 1.47 3.19 -2.37
C VAL A 136 0.48 4.09 -1.62
N LEU A 137 1.01 5.04 -0.84
CA LEU A 137 0.23 5.92 0.04
C LEU A 137 -0.07 7.30 -0.54
N LYS A 138 0.33 7.58 -1.78
CA LYS A 138 0.32 8.91 -2.42
C LYS A 138 -0.99 9.70 -2.27
N GLU A 139 -2.13 9.04 -2.27
CA GLU A 139 -3.42 9.73 -2.12
C GLU A 139 -3.67 10.31 -0.72
N PHE A 140 -2.95 9.82 0.30
CA PHE A 140 -3.02 10.30 1.68
C PHE A 140 -2.05 11.46 1.93
N ASP A 141 -1.29 11.91 0.93
CA ASP A 141 -0.33 13.02 1.03
C ASP A 141 -0.90 14.26 1.72
N PRO A 142 -2.11 14.76 1.36
CA PRO A 142 -2.67 15.96 2.00
C PRO A 142 -2.94 15.75 3.50
N GLN A 143 -3.31 14.52 3.88
CA GLN A 143 -3.64 14.15 5.26
C GLN A 143 -2.36 14.01 6.09
N VAL A 144 -1.32 13.41 5.52
CA VAL A 144 0.00 13.30 6.16
C VAL A 144 0.64 14.68 6.33
N GLN A 145 0.53 15.56 5.34
CA GLN A 145 1.03 16.94 5.43
C GLN A 145 0.33 17.71 6.56
N PHE A 146 -1.00 17.60 6.66
CA PHE A 146 -1.76 18.21 7.74
C PHE A 146 -1.26 17.75 9.12
N VAL A 147 -1.04 16.45 9.29
CA VAL A 147 -0.53 15.88 10.55
C VAL A 147 0.86 16.44 10.89
N TYR A 148 1.74 16.58 9.90
CA TYR A 148 3.08 17.11 10.11
C TYR A 148 3.06 18.60 10.52
N GLU A 149 2.29 19.43 9.81
CA GLU A 149 2.14 20.86 10.10
C GLU A 149 1.56 21.09 11.49
N LYS A 150 0.47 20.38 11.83
CA LYS A 150 -0.15 20.47 13.15
C LYS A 150 0.75 19.94 14.27
N GLY A 151 1.55 18.90 14.01
CA GLY A 151 2.56 18.41 14.96
C GLY A 151 3.60 19.49 15.29
N SER A 152 4.08 20.21 14.28
CA SER A 152 5.03 21.32 14.46
C SER A 152 4.43 22.49 15.26
N PHE A 153 3.19 22.88 14.97
CA PHE A 153 2.52 23.94 15.73
C PHE A 153 2.32 23.53 17.19
N MET A 154 1.91 22.28 17.43
CA MET A 154 1.69 21.77 18.78
C MET A 154 2.98 21.76 19.60
N ALA A 155 4.09 21.33 19.01
CA ALA A 155 5.40 21.33 19.67
C ALA A 155 5.83 22.76 20.07
N THR A 156 5.51 23.74 19.22
CA THR A 156 5.80 25.16 19.51
C THR A 156 4.95 25.66 20.68
N ASP A 157 3.63 25.40 20.67
CA ASP A 157 2.72 25.79 21.75
C ASP A 157 3.10 25.13 23.10
N LEU A 158 3.48 23.85 23.09
CA LEU A 158 3.95 23.14 24.29
C LEU A 158 5.25 23.73 24.84
N SER A 159 6.22 24.01 23.96
CA SER A 159 7.49 24.63 24.37
C SER A 159 7.26 26.03 24.95
N GLU A 160 6.32 26.78 24.37
CA GLU A 160 5.93 28.10 24.87
C GLU A 160 5.28 28.00 26.26
N LEU A 161 4.32 27.08 26.43
CA LEU A 161 3.64 26.82 27.69
C LEU A 161 4.60 26.41 28.80
N ILE A 162 5.50 25.45 28.52
CA ILE A 162 6.53 25.03 29.48
C ILE A 162 7.39 26.23 29.88
N GLY A 163 7.85 27.02 28.91
CA GLY A 163 8.65 28.20 29.17
C GLY A 163 7.96 29.24 30.06
N TYR A 164 6.64 29.42 29.93
CA TYR A 164 5.87 30.33 30.80
C TYR A 164 5.72 29.82 32.22
N LEU A 165 5.75 28.50 32.43
CA LEU A 165 5.61 27.88 33.73
C LEU A 165 6.94 27.63 34.45
N THR A 166 8.07 27.72 33.74
CA THR A 166 9.41 27.50 34.31
C THR A 166 10.25 28.77 34.40
N ASP A 167 10.61 29.36 33.26
CA ASP A 167 11.81 30.21 33.15
C ASP A 167 11.49 31.64 32.68
N LYS A 168 10.34 31.86 32.06
CA LYS A 168 9.92 33.16 31.55
C LYS A 168 8.94 33.80 32.54
N ALA A 169 9.42 34.74 33.36
CA ALA A 169 8.59 35.48 34.31
C ALA A 169 7.73 36.57 33.61
N GLY A 170 6.57 36.90 34.19
CA GLY A 170 5.77 38.07 33.80
C GLY A 170 4.58 37.82 32.87
N TYR A 171 4.13 36.58 32.74
CA TYR A 171 2.94 36.24 31.94
C TYR A 171 1.69 36.15 32.82
N THR A 172 0.55 36.55 32.25
CA THR A 172 -0.74 36.48 32.93
C THR A 172 -1.39 35.11 32.73
N ASP A 173 -2.25 34.73 33.67
CA ASP A 173 -3.06 33.51 33.57
C ASP A 173 -3.91 33.49 32.28
N GLU A 174 -4.32 34.67 31.78
CA GLU A 174 -5.05 34.82 30.53
C GLU A 174 -4.19 34.46 29.30
N GLN A 175 -2.92 34.88 29.29
CA GLN A 175 -1.98 34.50 28.22
C GLN A 175 -1.72 33.00 28.22
N ILE A 176 -1.53 32.41 29.39
CA ILE A 176 -1.33 30.96 29.53
C ILE A 176 -2.58 30.20 29.10
N SER A 177 -3.76 30.64 29.55
CA SER A 177 -5.04 30.04 29.17
C SER A 177 -5.28 30.09 27.65
N THR A 178 -4.85 31.17 26.99
CA THR A 178 -4.93 31.29 25.52
C THR A 178 -4.12 30.20 24.82
N ILE A 179 -2.90 29.91 25.29
CA ILE A 179 -2.08 28.83 24.72
C ILE A 179 -2.71 27.47 24.99
N VAL A 180 -3.19 27.24 26.21
CA VAL A 180 -3.88 26.01 26.60
C VAL A 180 -5.12 25.76 25.72
N ASP A 181 -5.88 26.80 25.40
CA ASP A 181 -7.02 26.70 24.48
C ASP A 181 -6.61 26.40 23.04
N ARG A 182 -5.48 26.96 22.56
CA ARG A 182 -4.92 26.59 21.24
C ARG A 182 -4.52 25.12 21.20
N ILE A 183 -3.86 24.63 22.25
CA ILE A 183 -3.45 23.22 22.39
C ILE A 183 -4.69 22.31 22.38
N ASP A 184 -5.71 22.61 23.18
CA ASP A 184 -6.95 21.82 23.22
C ASP A 184 -7.65 21.77 21.86
N LYS A 185 -7.79 22.93 21.19
CA LYS A 185 -8.38 23.02 19.85
C LYS A 185 -7.58 22.21 18.83
N ASN A 186 -6.27 22.42 18.77
CA ASN A 186 -5.39 21.72 17.82
C ASN A 186 -5.36 20.21 18.11
N GLY A 187 -5.41 19.80 19.38
CA GLY A 187 -5.45 18.40 19.78
C GLY A 187 -6.73 17.70 19.33
N LYS A 188 -7.88 18.36 19.46
CA LYS A 188 -9.18 17.87 18.97
C LYS A 188 -9.21 17.76 17.45
N GLU A 189 -8.78 18.81 16.76
CA GLU A 189 -8.68 18.81 15.29
C GLU A 189 -7.77 17.69 14.78
N MET A 190 -6.60 17.52 15.40
CA MET A 190 -5.68 16.43 15.04
C MET A 190 -6.31 15.06 15.27
N THR A 191 -6.92 14.83 16.43
CA THR A 191 -7.54 13.54 16.76
C THR A 191 -8.62 13.15 15.73
N LEU A 192 -9.46 14.11 15.35
CA LEU A 192 -10.45 13.91 14.29
C LEU A 192 -9.80 13.58 12.95
N HIS A 193 -8.72 14.28 12.60
CA HIS A 193 -8.01 14.04 11.35
C HIS A 193 -7.31 12.67 11.32
N LEU A 194 -6.67 12.26 12.41
CA LEU A 194 -6.05 10.94 12.54
C LEU A 194 -7.07 9.82 12.50
N ASN A 195 -8.27 10.01 13.09
CA ASN A 195 -9.37 9.06 12.97
C ASN A 195 -9.82 8.90 11.51
N LYS A 196 -9.93 10.01 10.78
CA LYS A 196 -10.28 9.98 9.36
C LYS A 196 -9.20 9.28 8.53
N LEU A 197 -7.94 9.65 8.70
CA LEU A 197 -6.81 9.02 8.01
C LEU A 197 -6.74 7.52 8.30
N LEU A 198 -6.92 7.11 9.56
CA LEU A 198 -6.98 5.71 9.94
C LEU A 198 -8.07 4.97 9.16
N ARG A 199 -9.28 5.52 9.14
CA ARG A 199 -10.42 4.94 8.43
C ARG A 199 -10.19 4.88 6.93
N ASP A 200 -9.64 5.95 6.32
CA ASP A 200 -9.37 6.00 4.89
C ASP A 200 -8.31 4.95 4.49
N VAL A 201 -7.25 4.78 5.29
CA VAL A 201 -6.23 3.73 5.08
C VAL A 201 -6.84 2.33 5.25
N GLN A 202 -7.61 2.10 6.32
CA GLN A 202 -8.28 0.83 6.56
C GLN A 202 -9.24 0.48 5.41
N ASN A 203 -10.03 1.45 4.94
CA ASN A 203 -10.97 1.22 3.85
C ASN A 203 -10.27 0.96 2.52
N LYS A 204 -9.12 1.58 2.24
CA LYS A 204 -8.40 1.27 1.02
C LYS A 204 -7.81 -0.14 1.01
N PHE A 205 -7.16 -0.55 2.10
CA PHE A 205 -6.33 -1.75 2.08
C PHE A 205 -7.01 -2.98 2.70
N LEU A 206 -8.04 -2.79 3.53
CA LEU A 206 -8.66 -3.86 4.31
C LEU A 206 -10.13 -4.11 3.95
N SER A 207 -10.88 -3.13 3.43
CA SER A 207 -12.32 -3.33 3.14
C SER A 207 -12.57 -4.37 2.03
N GLU A 208 -11.73 -4.41 1.00
CA GLU A 208 -11.76 -5.45 -0.04
C GLU A 208 -11.52 -6.86 0.51
N TYR A 209 -10.87 -6.98 1.67
CA TYR A 209 -10.55 -8.26 2.29
C TYR A 209 -11.64 -8.74 3.26
N TYR A 210 -12.18 -7.83 4.09
CA TYR A 210 -13.22 -8.18 5.06
C TYR A 210 -14.63 -8.17 4.46
N GLY A 211 -14.81 -7.67 3.23
CA GLY A 211 -16.08 -7.68 2.52
C GLY A 211 -17.10 -6.63 2.99
N GLU A 212 -16.69 -5.72 3.87
CA GLU A 212 -17.51 -4.65 4.44
C GLU A 212 -16.67 -3.36 4.59
N GLU A 213 -17.31 -2.19 4.46
CA GLU A 213 -16.67 -0.93 4.88
C GLU A 213 -16.45 -0.96 6.39
N LEU A 214 -15.23 -0.66 6.84
CA LEU A 214 -14.94 -0.59 8.26
C LEU A 214 -15.52 0.74 8.79
N ILE A 215 -16.54 0.63 9.66
CA ILE A 215 -17.30 1.74 10.26
C ILE A 215 -16.44 2.47 11.30
#